data_AF-A0A261BEC9-F1
#
_entry.id   AF-A0A261BEC9-F1
#
_cell.length_a   1.000
_cell.length_b   1.000
_cell.length_c   1.000
_cell.angle_alpha   90.00
_cell.angle_beta   90.00
_cell.angle_gamma   90.00
#
_symmetry.space_group_name_H-M   'P 1'
#
loop_
_entity.id
_entity.type
_entity.pdbx_description
1 polymer ?
#
loop_
_entity_poly.entity_id
_entity_poly.type
_entity_poly.pdbx_seq_one_letter_code
_entity_poly.pdbx_strand_id
1 'polypeptide(L)'
;MAAKHKDTRYRVIYAKDYQIESKSHNVIRDFEIYHQDTLFRCNVDYLTDELMALHKYTFTLIDKQDIDIFHRMLSNNCRRNVNDCSGMAGILRNMATMSKNHQKNLYIRCIPPQVALSPESYRVFAEDVLDVVPLILKRQNTKMSAKHIRILNVKNGEWRKKDDDKSLDLTVSFEQLDEFLEKFDCDKSLLTLVEDPMYTATKMDQETHSGYRMTCAPDLTQVIDPLQAAAFFFHSVVNGVDWSRKEPCLEHGPECLKTLKKRFMRILEEYAKTDVTV
;
A
#
# COMPACT_ATOMS: atom_id res chain seq x y z
N MET A 1 25.28 24.00 5.65
CA MET A 1 25.85 23.14 4.60
C MET A 1 24.79 22.96 3.53
N ALA A 2 25.15 23.05 2.25
CA ALA A 2 24.22 22.70 1.17
C ALA A 2 23.85 21.22 1.27
N ALA A 3 22.57 20.87 1.04
CA ALA A 3 22.13 19.48 0.99
C ALA A 3 22.82 18.78 -0.19
N LYS A 4 23.57 17.71 0.09
CA LYS A 4 24.41 17.03 -0.91
C LYS A 4 23.58 16.31 -1.96
N HIS A 5 22.39 15.84 -1.60
CA HIS A 5 21.58 14.96 -2.44
C HIS A 5 20.30 15.61 -2.95
N LYS A 6 20.18 16.93 -2.85
CA LYS A 6 18.97 17.69 -3.24
C LYS A 6 18.51 17.37 -4.68
N ASP A 7 19.46 17.32 -5.61
CA ASP A 7 19.17 17.15 -7.04
C ASP A 7 19.06 15.68 -7.48
N THR A 8 19.25 14.73 -6.56
CA THR A 8 19.04 13.31 -6.86
C THR A 8 17.55 13.02 -7.10
N ARG A 9 17.24 11.98 -7.88
CA ARG A 9 15.87 11.57 -8.21
C ARG A 9 15.69 10.08 -8.00
N TYR A 10 14.54 9.69 -7.48
CA TYR A 10 14.13 8.28 -7.45
C TYR A 10 13.69 7.81 -8.85
N ARG A 11 13.83 6.51 -9.11
CA ARG A 11 13.22 5.88 -10.29
C ARG A 11 11.74 5.66 -10.03
N VAL A 12 10.91 5.75 -11.07
CA VAL A 12 9.50 5.35 -11.03
C VAL A 12 9.27 4.26 -12.08
N ILE A 13 8.63 3.17 -11.69
CA ILE A 13 8.17 2.10 -12.59
C ILE A 13 6.65 2.23 -12.68
N TYR A 14 6.15 2.69 -13.82
CA TYR A 14 4.71 2.86 -14.05
C TYR A 14 4.06 1.55 -14.48
N ALA A 15 2.74 1.42 -14.25
CA ALA A 15 2.00 0.22 -14.63
C ALA A 15 2.05 -0.08 -16.13
N LYS A 16 2.11 0.95 -16.98
CA LYS A 16 2.30 0.80 -18.43
C LYS A 16 3.63 0.15 -18.83
N ASP A 17 4.62 0.19 -17.94
CA ASP A 17 5.98 -0.28 -18.20
C ASP A 17 6.21 -1.70 -17.67
N TYR A 18 5.21 -2.33 -17.03
CA TYR A 18 5.31 -3.68 -16.50
C TYR A 18 4.13 -4.57 -16.91
N GLN A 19 4.35 -5.88 -16.89
CA GLN A 19 3.30 -6.88 -17.04
C GLN A 19 2.93 -7.44 -15.67
N ILE A 20 1.63 -7.64 -15.43
CA ILE A 20 1.13 -8.25 -14.20
C ILE A 20 0.46 -9.59 -14.54
N GLU A 21 0.87 -10.64 -13.83
CA GLU A 21 0.25 -11.95 -13.89
C GLU A 21 -0.37 -12.27 -12.53
N SER A 22 -1.67 -12.54 -12.52
CA SER A 22 -2.38 -12.99 -11.33
C SER A 22 -2.40 -14.51 -11.29
N LYS A 23 -1.97 -15.09 -10.16
CA LYS A 23 -1.90 -16.55 -9.96
C LYS A 23 -3.15 -17.13 -9.31
N SER A 24 -3.99 -16.29 -8.70
CA SER A 24 -5.19 -16.72 -7.99
C SER A 24 -6.16 -15.55 -7.79
N HIS A 25 -7.30 -15.84 -7.17
CA HIS A 25 -8.29 -14.81 -6.77
C HIS A 25 -7.80 -13.92 -5.61
N ASN A 26 -6.71 -14.28 -4.90
CA ASN A 26 -6.15 -13.46 -3.83
C ASN A 26 -5.17 -12.41 -4.38
N VAL A 27 -5.72 -11.31 -4.87
CA VAL A 27 -4.97 -10.21 -5.49
C VAL A 27 -3.95 -9.52 -4.58
N ILE A 28 -4.01 -9.73 -3.25
CA ILE A 28 -3.01 -9.16 -2.30
C ILE A 28 -1.68 -9.92 -2.38
N ARG A 29 -1.76 -11.25 -2.50
CA ARG A 29 -0.61 -12.14 -2.33
C ARG A 29 -0.13 -12.70 -3.65
N ASP A 30 -1.07 -13.02 -4.52
CA ASP A 30 -0.86 -13.96 -5.61
C ASP A 30 -0.75 -13.19 -6.94
N PHE A 31 0.22 -12.28 -6.99
CA PHE A 31 0.60 -11.54 -8.20
C PHE A 31 2.10 -11.60 -8.45
N GLU A 32 2.46 -11.55 -9.73
CA GLU A 32 3.82 -11.30 -10.20
C GLU A 32 3.83 -10.08 -11.10
N ILE A 33 4.84 -9.23 -10.93
CA ILE A 33 5.12 -8.16 -11.88
C ILE A 33 6.44 -8.41 -12.56
N TYR A 34 6.44 -8.28 -13.89
CA TYR A 34 7.60 -8.36 -14.74
C TYR A 34 7.90 -6.99 -15.32
N HIS A 35 9.05 -6.42 -14.96
CA HIS A 35 9.56 -5.20 -15.56
C HIS A 35 10.99 -5.42 -16.03
N GLN A 36 11.19 -5.40 -17.36
CA GLN A 36 12.46 -5.78 -17.97
C GLN A 36 12.87 -7.19 -17.47
N ASP A 37 14.10 -7.36 -17.00
CA ASP A 37 14.59 -8.64 -16.47
C ASP A 37 14.31 -8.82 -14.95
N THR A 38 13.50 -7.94 -14.34
CA THR A 38 13.20 -7.97 -12.91
C THR A 38 11.80 -8.50 -12.65
N LEU A 39 11.71 -9.56 -11.84
CA LEU A 39 10.48 -10.08 -11.25
C LEU A 39 10.25 -9.43 -9.88
N PHE A 40 9.04 -8.95 -9.64
CA PHE A 40 8.57 -8.46 -8.34
C PHE A 40 7.43 -9.32 -7.80
N ARG A 41 7.41 -9.48 -6.48
CA ARG A 41 6.31 -10.10 -5.71
C ARG A 41 6.08 -9.38 -4.39
N CYS A 42 5.02 -9.76 -3.67
CA CYS A 42 4.82 -9.36 -2.29
C CYS A 42 5.58 -10.29 -1.32
N ASN A 43 6.15 -9.74 -0.25
CA ASN A 43 6.82 -10.51 0.82
C ASN A 43 5.90 -11.57 1.46
N VAL A 44 4.59 -11.34 1.50
CA VAL A 44 3.62 -12.27 2.10
C VAL A 44 3.13 -13.37 1.15
N ASP A 45 3.57 -13.37 -0.12
CA ASP A 45 3.30 -14.46 -1.08
C ASP A 45 3.70 -15.83 -0.49
N TYR A 46 4.84 -15.87 0.20
CA TYR A 46 5.47 -17.08 0.75
C TYR A 46 4.90 -17.59 2.09
N LEU A 47 3.93 -16.91 2.69
CA LEU A 47 3.52 -17.18 4.07
C LEU A 47 2.19 -17.92 4.15
N THR A 48 2.12 -19.08 4.81
CA THR A 48 0.82 -19.71 5.10
C THR A 48 0.02 -18.85 6.09
N ASP A 49 -1.29 -19.08 6.19
CA ASP A 49 -2.14 -18.35 7.13
C ASP A 49 -1.68 -18.52 8.59
N GLU A 50 -1.16 -19.71 8.92
CA GLU A 50 -0.53 -19.99 10.23
C GLU A 50 0.70 -19.10 10.48
N LEU A 51 1.56 -18.90 9.47
CA LEU A 51 2.73 -18.02 9.60
C LEU A 51 2.35 -16.54 9.63
N MET A 52 1.30 -16.16 8.90
CA MET A 52 0.72 -14.82 8.93
C MET A 52 0.18 -14.46 10.33
N ALA A 53 -0.23 -15.46 11.13
CA ALA A 53 -0.68 -15.23 12.50
C ALA A 53 0.46 -14.97 13.51
N LEU A 54 1.72 -15.27 13.18
CA LEU A 54 2.84 -15.15 14.12
C LEU A 54 3.30 -13.70 14.37
N HIS A 55 3.13 -12.83 13.38
CA HIS A 55 3.70 -11.49 13.40
C HIS A 55 2.74 -10.47 12.78
N LYS A 56 2.96 -9.19 13.09
CA LYS A 56 2.38 -8.10 12.32
C LYS A 56 3.25 -7.84 11.10
N TYR A 57 2.74 -8.14 9.92
CA TYR A 57 3.43 -7.94 8.65
C TYR A 57 3.13 -6.57 8.07
N THR A 58 4.07 -6.04 7.29
CA THR A 58 3.78 -4.96 6.36
C THR A 58 4.01 -5.40 4.93
N PHE A 59 3.22 -4.85 4.01
CA PHE A 59 3.40 -5.04 2.59
C PHE A 59 4.79 -4.56 2.18
N THR A 60 5.56 -5.40 1.51
CA THR A 60 6.84 -5.00 0.93
C THR A 60 7.03 -5.71 -0.41
N LEU A 61 7.34 -4.93 -1.45
CA LEU A 61 7.75 -5.48 -2.74
C LEU A 61 9.14 -6.09 -2.62
N ILE A 62 9.29 -7.31 -3.11
CA ILE A 62 10.55 -8.06 -3.19
C ILE A 62 10.89 -8.35 -4.65
N ASP A 63 12.16 -8.21 -5.00
CA ASP A 63 12.66 -8.47 -6.35
C ASP A 63 13.24 -9.89 -6.50
N LYS A 64 13.72 -10.22 -7.70
CA LYS A 64 14.35 -11.51 -7.99
C LYS A 64 15.53 -11.82 -7.05
N GLN A 65 16.36 -10.84 -6.70
CA GLN A 65 17.50 -11.07 -5.83
C GLN A 65 17.04 -11.45 -4.42
N ASP A 66 16.03 -10.76 -3.91
CA ASP A 66 15.42 -11.07 -2.63
C ASP A 66 14.84 -12.49 -2.64
N ILE A 67 14.08 -12.82 -3.70
CA ILE A 67 13.48 -14.14 -3.93
C ILE A 67 14.55 -15.25 -3.95
N ASP A 68 15.66 -15.04 -4.67
CA ASP A 68 16.76 -16.02 -4.75
C ASP A 68 17.48 -16.19 -3.40
N ILE A 69 17.57 -15.13 -2.59
CA ILE A 69 18.09 -15.21 -1.22
C ILE A 69 17.14 -16.02 -0.35
N PHE A 70 15.83 -15.75 -0.42
CA PHE A 70 14.84 -16.48 0.36
C PHE A 70 14.77 -17.96 -0.04
N HIS A 71 14.81 -18.28 -1.33
CA HIS A 71 14.88 -19.67 -1.79
C HIS A 71 16.12 -20.40 -1.28
N ARG A 72 17.29 -19.74 -1.24
CA ARG A 72 18.50 -20.33 -0.64
C ARG A 72 18.38 -20.53 0.87
N MET A 73 17.77 -19.59 1.59
CA MET A 73 17.48 -19.74 3.01
C MET A 73 16.54 -20.93 3.25
N LEU A 74 15.47 -21.03 2.45
CA LEU A 74 14.52 -22.14 2.45
C LEU A 74 15.18 -23.49 2.16
N SER A 75 15.98 -23.60 1.09
CA SER A 75 16.65 -24.86 0.74
C SER A 75 17.63 -25.32 1.81
N ASN A 76 18.23 -24.39 2.56
CA ASN A 76 19.18 -24.69 3.62
C ASN A 76 18.48 -25.02 4.96
N ASN A 77 17.32 -24.41 5.24
CA ASN A 77 16.61 -24.54 6.52
C ASN A 77 15.50 -25.61 6.49
N CYS A 78 14.83 -25.87 5.35
CA CYS A 78 13.75 -26.86 5.24
C CYS A 78 14.21 -28.32 5.30
N ARG A 79 15.49 -28.59 5.59
CA ARG A 79 15.96 -29.93 5.97
C ARG A 79 15.68 -30.28 7.44
N ARG A 80 15.17 -29.37 8.30
CA ARG A 80 15.24 -29.60 9.76
C ARG A 80 13.97 -29.49 10.62
N ASN A 81 13.00 -28.57 10.47
CA ASN A 81 11.66 -28.67 11.13
C ASN A 81 10.75 -27.45 10.87
N VAL A 82 9.47 -27.54 11.25
CA VAL A 82 8.47 -26.44 11.24
C VAL A 82 8.92 -25.20 12.03
N ASN A 83 9.73 -25.40 13.09
CA ASN A 83 10.32 -24.30 13.87
C ASN A 83 11.23 -23.39 13.02
N ASP A 84 11.82 -23.89 11.92
CA ASP A 84 12.70 -23.10 11.04
C ASP A 84 11.91 -22.13 10.14
N CYS A 85 10.63 -22.42 9.87
CA CYS A 85 9.75 -21.53 9.10
C CYS A 85 9.34 -20.28 9.89
N SER A 86 9.31 -20.35 11.23
CA SER A 86 9.03 -19.19 12.08
C SER A 86 10.14 -18.12 12.02
N GLY A 87 11.40 -18.53 11.90
CA GLY A 87 12.53 -17.61 11.74
C GLY A 87 12.44 -16.85 10.41
N MET A 88 12.05 -17.53 9.33
CA MET A 88 11.84 -16.90 8.03
C MET A 88 10.64 -15.95 8.03
N ALA A 89 9.53 -16.36 8.66
CA ALA A 89 8.37 -15.50 8.88
C ALA A 89 8.77 -14.18 9.59
N GLY A 90 9.68 -14.26 10.56
CA GLY A 90 10.26 -13.08 11.21
C GLY A 90 11.11 -12.20 10.29
N ILE A 91 11.83 -12.77 9.32
CA ILE A 91 12.62 -12.02 8.33
C ILE A 91 11.72 -11.29 7.33
N LEU A 92 10.66 -11.96 6.86
CA LEU A 92 9.72 -11.43 5.86
C LEU A 92 8.74 -10.40 6.44
N ARG A 93 8.83 -10.09 7.73
CA ARG A 93 7.86 -9.23 8.42
C ARG A 93 7.70 -7.86 7.78
N ASN A 94 8.80 -7.23 7.40
CA ASN A 94 8.81 -5.89 6.79
C ASN A 94 10.14 -5.58 6.11
N MET A 95 10.19 -4.46 5.37
CA MET A 95 11.41 -4.03 4.68
C MET A 95 12.64 -3.89 5.59
N ALA A 96 12.46 -3.40 6.82
CA ALA A 96 13.56 -3.18 7.75
C ALA A 96 14.20 -4.49 8.23
N THR A 97 13.40 -5.53 8.47
CA THR A 97 13.87 -6.86 8.88
C THR A 97 14.57 -7.57 7.72
N MET A 98 14.03 -7.51 6.51
CA MET A 98 14.70 -8.02 5.30
C MET A 98 16.04 -7.30 5.06
N SER A 99 16.07 -5.96 5.17
CA SER A 99 17.26 -5.14 4.97
C SER A 99 18.37 -5.33 6.03
N LYS A 100 18.07 -6.04 7.14
CA LYS A 100 19.10 -6.47 8.11
C LYS A 100 19.81 -7.75 7.67
N ASN A 101 19.11 -8.61 6.92
CA ASN A 101 19.63 -9.91 6.49
C ASN A 101 20.41 -9.82 5.18
N HIS A 102 20.04 -8.90 4.29
CA HIS A 102 20.81 -8.58 3.08
C HIS A 102 20.53 -7.14 2.64
N GLN A 103 21.35 -6.62 1.71
CA GLN A 103 21.17 -5.29 1.14
C GLN A 103 20.10 -5.32 0.04
N LYS A 104 18.83 -5.41 0.44
CA LYS A 104 17.63 -5.38 -0.42
C LYS A 104 17.58 -4.11 -1.31
N ASN A 105 16.96 -4.11 -2.47
CA ASN A 105 16.61 -2.84 -3.14
C ASN A 105 15.36 -2.18 -2.50
N LEU A 106 15.37 -0.85 -2.36
CA LEU A 106 14.28 -0.12 -1.69
C LEU A 106 13.17 0.21 -2.68
N TYR A 107 12.08 -0.56 -2.59
CA TYR A 107 10.87 -0.36 -3.38
C TYR A 107 9.72 0.06 -2.46
N ILE A 108 9.06 1.16 -2.78
CA ILE A 108 7.78 1.52 -2.16
C ILE A 108 6.72 1.70 -3.23
N ARG A 109 5.45 1.52 -2.84
CA ARG A 109 4.35 1.59 -3.78
C ARG A 109 3.88 3.02 -3.97
N CYS A 110 3.59 3.40 -5.21
CA CYS A 110 2.87 4.62 -5.50
C CYS A 110 1.49 4.32 -6.09
N ILE A 111 0.50 5.10 -5.68
CA ILE A 111 -0.88 5.01 -6.11
C ILE A 111 -1.07 6.10 -7.17
N PRO A 112 -1.52 5.75 -8.38
CA PRO A 112 -1.82 6.74 -9.41
C PRO A 112 -3.10 7.51 -9.03
N PRO A 113 -3.25 8.76 -9.49
CA PRO A 113 -4.48 9.51 -9.26
C PRO A 113 -5.67 8.89 -10.00
N GLN A 114 -6.87 8.98 -9.41
CA GLN A 114 -8.08 8.45 -10.03
C GLN A 114 -8.48 9.21 -11.31
N VAL A 115 -8.33 10.53 -11.29
CA VAL A 115 -8.48 11.40 -12.46
C VAL A 115 -7.08 11.80 -12.89
N ALA A 116 -6.73 11.56 -14.15
CA ALA A 116 -5.42 11.86 -14.72
C ALA A 116 -5.19 13.38 -14.85
N LEU A 117 -5.15 14.09 -13.72
CA LEU A 117 -5.00 15.54 -13.66
C LEU A 117 -3.53 15.94 -13.82
N SER A 118 -2.59 15.22 -13.19
CA SER A 118 -1.15 15.33 -13.46
C SER A 118 -0.34 14.21 -12.75
N PRO A 119 0.91 13.92 -13.19
CA PRO A 119 1.85 13.08 -12.45
C PRO A 119 2.14 13.56 -11.01
N GLU A 120 1.89 14.84 -10.70
CA GLU A 120 2.08 15.41 -9.36
C GLU A 120 1.02 14.90 -8.37
N SER A 121 -0.07 14.31 -8.88
CA SER A 121 -1.15 13.75 -8.08
C SER A 121 -0.88 12.30 -7.64
N TYR A 122 0.26 11.70 -8.03
CA TYR A 122 0.66 10.41 -7.49
C TYR A 122 0.94 10.53 -6.00
N ARG A 123 0.58 9.47 -5.26
CA ARG A 123 0.76 9.41 -3.81
C ARG A 123 1.52 8.17 -3.41
N VAL A 124 2.22 8.22 -2.29
CA VAL A 124 2.85 7.06 -1.65
C VAL A 124 2.29 6.89 -0.25
N PHE A 125 2.32 5.67 0.28
CA PHE A 125 1.93 5.46 1.66
C PHE A 125 2.92 6.13 2.62
N ALA A 126 2.39 6.91 3.55
CA ALA A 126 3.18 7.66 4.51
C ALA A 126 4.04 6.74 5.39
N GLU A 127 3.52 5.57 5.76
CA GLU A 127 4.29 4.59 6.55
C GLU A 127 5.47 3.99 5.78
N ASP A 128 5.31 3.73 4.48
CA ASP A 128 6.40 3.22 3.63
C ASP A 128 7.54 4.24 3.57
N VAL A 129 7.21 5.54 3.53
CA VAL A 129 8.20 6.64 3.59
C VAL A 129 8.97 6.63 4.90
N LEU A 130 8.29 6.44 6.04
CA LEU A 130 8.95 6.35 7.35
C LEU A 130 9.90 5.16 7.45
N ASP A 131 9.55 4.04 6.81
CA ASP A 131 10.34 2.82 6.86
C ASP A 131 11.59 2.90 5.95
N VAL A 132 11.53 3.62 4.82
CA VAL A 132 12.70 3.75 3.91
C VAL A 132 13.73 4.78 4.36
N VAL A 133 13.35 5.88 5.00
CA VAL A 133 14.30 6.95 5.36
C VAL A 133 15.49 6.43 6.20
N PRO A 134 15.27 5.65 7.29
CA PRO A 134 16.39 5.09 8.05
C PRO A 134 17.28 4.16 7.22
N LEU A 135 16.70 3.42 6.27
CA LEU A 135 17.42 2.49 5.41
C LEU A 135 18.29 3.23 4.37
N ILE A 136 17.79 4.33 3.82
CA ILE A 136 18.54 5.21 2.92
C ILE A 136 19.74 5.81 3.65
N LEU A 137 19.51 6.40 4.83
CA LEU A 137 20.59 7.01 5.63
C LEU A 137 21.67 5.99 6.01
N LYS A 138 21.27 4.76 6.35
CA LYS A 138 22.19 3.66 6.63
C LYS A 138 23.09 3.34 5.41
N ARG A 139 22.54 3.31 4.19
CA ARG A 139 23.30 3.07 2.95
C ARG A 139 24.27 4.20 2.62
N GLN A 140 23.87 5.43 2.90
CA GLN A 140 24.74 6.61 2.74
C GLN A 140 25.83 6.70 3.82
N ASN A 141 25.86 5.76 4.78
CA ASN A 141 26.72 5.81 5.97
C ASN A 141 26.53 7.10 6.80
N THR A 142 25.32 7.65 6.76
CA THR A 142 24.94 8.87 7.48
C THR A 142 24.37 8.50 8.84
N LYS A 143 24.98 8.98 9.91
CA LYS A 143 24.43 8.80 11.27
C LYS A 143 23.18 9.66 11.44
N MET A 144 22.12 9.06 11.96
CA MET A 144 20.92 9.81 12.34
C MET A 144 21.21 10.76 13.50
N SER A 145 20.95 12.05 13.29
CA SER A 145 21.04 13.06 14.34
C SER A 145 19.84 12.97 15.30
N ALA A 146 19.96 13.59 16.48
CA ALA A 146 18.82 13.73 17.40
C ALA A 146 17.62 14.45 16.75
N LYS A 147 17.89 15.40 15.85
CA LYS A 147 16.85 16.07 15.05
C LYS A 147 16.14 15.09 14.12
N HIS A 148 16.88 14.23 13.41
CA HIS A 148 16.30 13.21 12.54
C HIS A 148 15.39 12.26 13.32
N ILE A 149 15.87 11.76 14.46
CA ILE A 149 15.09 10.86 15.33
C ILE A 149 13.81 11.54 15.81
N ARG A 150 13.89 12.81 16.24
CA ARG A 150 12.72 13.57 16.68
C ARG A 150 11.68 13.73 15.55
N ILE A 151 12.11 14.08 14.34
CA ILE A 151 11.20 14.24 13.19
C ILE A 151 10.50 12.91 12.89
N LEU A 152 11.25 11.81 12.81
CA LEU A 152 10.67 10.49 12.55
C LEU A 152 9.70 10.06 13.66
N ASN A 153 10.03 10.29 14.93
CA ASN A 153 9.12 9.93 16.04
C ASN A 153 7.81 10.73 16.00
N VAL A 154 7.87 12.02 15.69
CA VAL A 154 6.68 12.87 15.54
C VAL A 154 5.85 12.38 14.36
N LYS A 155 6.45 12.21 13.18
CA LYS A 155 5.74 11.72 11.99
C LYS A 155 5.21 10.31 12.13
N ASN A 156 5.92 9.44 12.84
CA ASN A 156 5.42 8.10 13.16
C ASN A 156 4.16 8.17 14.04
N GLY A 157 4.11 9.12 14.98
CA GLY A 157 2.91 9.38 15.78
C GLY A 157 1.78 10.07 15.02
N GLU A 158 2.06 10.83 13.96
CA GLU A 158 1.03 11.48 13.13
C GLU A 158 0.49 10.54 12.05
N TRP A 159 1.37 9.89 11.29
CA TRP A 159 1.02 9.11 10.10
C TRP A 159 0.58 7.67 10.41
N ARG A 160 0.94 7.12 11.56
CA ARG A 160 0.46 5.78 11.99
C ARG A 160 -0.72 5.84 12.96
N LYS A 161 -1.22 7.04 13.31
CA LYS A 161 -2.41 7.19 14.14
C LYS A 161 -3.64 6.90 13.29
N LYS A 162 -4.20 5.72 13.49
CA LYS A 162 -5.56 5.38 13.06
C LYS A 162 -6.50 5.83 14.16
N ASP A 163 -6.83 7.12 14.20
CA ASP A 163 -8.06 7.51 14.88
C ASP A 163 -9.21 6.93 14.05
N ASP A 164 -10.14 6.21 14.68
CA ASP A 164 -11.19 5.40 14.03
C ASP A 164 -12.08 6.19 13.05
N ASP A 165 -12.02 7.54 13.07
CA ASP A 165 -12.79 8.45 12.22
C ASP A 165 -11.95 9.24 11.17
N LYS A 166 -10.62 9.05 11.08
CA LYS A 166 -9.74 9.89 10.23
C LYS A 166 -8.71 9.10 9.42
N SER A 167 -9.18 8.18 8.58
CA SER A 167 -8.36 7.35 7.68
C SER A 167 -7.70 8.11 6.50
N LEU A 168 -7.79 9.44 6.46
CA LEU A 168 -7.44 10.24 5.26
C LEU A 168 -5.94 10.52 5.12
N ASP A 169 -5.17 10.47 6.21
CA ASP A 169 -3.74 10.81 6.22
C ASP A 169 -2.80 9.60 6.00
N LEU A 170 -3.26 8.56 5.29
CA LEU A 170 -2.45 7.37 5.00
C LEU A 170 -1.36 7.59 3.95
N THR A 171 -1.47 8.67 3.17
CA THR A 171 -0.63 8.88 1.99
C THR A 171 -0.13 10.31 1.88
N VAL A 172 1.03 10.48 1.25
CA VAL A 172 1.63 11.78 0.93
C VAL A 172 1.84 11.91 -0.57
N SER A 173 1.76 13.13 -1.10
CA SER A 173 2.07 13.40 -2.51
C SER A 173 3.56 13.19 -2.81
N PHE A 174 3.92 13.12 -4.10
CA PHE A 174 5.33 13.07 -4.51
C PHE A 174 6.12 14.32 -4.07
N GLU A 175 5.50 15.50 -4.10
CA GLU A 175 6.10 16.73 -3.59
C GLU A 175 6.39 16.63 -2.08
N GLN A 176 5.42 16.17 -1.30
CA GLN A 176 5.59 15.95 0.14
C GLN A 176 6.66 14.89 0.44
N LEU A 177 6.76 13.84 -0.38
CA LEU A 177 7.84 12.85 -0.32
C LEU A 177 9.19 13.51 -0.57
N ASP A 178 9.34 14.29 -1.65
CA ASP A 178 10.58 14.98 -2.00
C ASP A 178 11.03 15.92 -0.87
N GLU A 179 10.13 16.75 -0.35
CA GLU A 179 10.40 17.61 0.80
C GLU A 179 10.81 16.81 2.04
N PHE A 180 10.17 15.66 2.27
CA PHE A 180 10.48 14.82 3.41
C PHE A 180 11.88 14.21 3.28
N LEU A 181 12.24 13.65 2.13
CA LEU A 181 13.56 13.09 1.86
C LEU A 181 14.67 14.16 1.97
N GLU A 182 14.41 15.39 1.50
CA GLU A 182 15.35 16.51 1.59
C GLU A 182 15.63 16.94 3.03
N LYS A 183 14.65 16.84 3.95
CA LYS A 183 14.84 17.15 5.38
C LYS A 183 15.90 16.25 6.04
N PHE A 184 16.19 15.08 5.47
CA PHE A 184 17.20 14.14 5.94
C PHE A 184 18.45 14.09 5.04
N ASP A 185 18.50 14.88 3.96
CA ASP A 185 19.53 14.79 2.90
C ASP A 185 19.66 13.37 2.32
N CYS A 186 18.52 12.71 2.12
CA CYS A 186 18.45 11.38 1.54
C CYS A 186 18.86 11.38 0.06
N ASP A 187 19.68 10.41 -0.32
CA ASP A 187 19.96 10.11 -1.73
C ASP A 187 18.76 9.40 -2.35
N LYS A 188 17.98 10.16 -3.12
CA LYS A 188 16.73 9.70 -3.74
C LYS A 188 17.01 8.62 -4.80
N SER A 189 18.22 8.53 -5.35
CA SER A 189 18.58 7.50 -6.34
C SER A 189 18.59 6.08 -5.76
N LEU A 190 18.63 5.95 -4.43
CA LEU A 190 18.55 4.67 -3.72
C LEU A 190 17.12 4.12 -3.59
N LEU A 191 16.11 4.93 -3.96
CA LEU A 191 14.70 4.60 -3.87
C LEU A 191 14.13 4.38 -5.27
N THR A 192 13.29 3.36 -5.40
CA THR A 192 12.46 3.14 -6.59
C THR A 192 10.99 3.09 -6.17
N LEU A 193 10.18 3.91 -6.81
CA LEU A 193 8.72 3.87 -6.68
C LEU A 193 8.16 2.91 -7.72
N VAL A 194 7.20 2.08 -7.32
CA VAL A 194 6.54 1.12 -8.22
C VAL A 194 5.05 1.37 -8.16
N GLU A 195 4.42 1.62 -9.31
CA GLU A 195 2.97 1.81 -9.36
C GLU A 195 2.26 0.57 -8.82
N ASP A 196 1.29 0.80 -7.94
CA ASP A 196 0.74 -0.22 -7.08
C ASP A 196 0.18 -1.42 -7.87
N PRO A 197 0.69 -2.64 -7.63
CA PRO A 197 0.29 -3.84 -8.36
C PRO A 197 -1.19 -4.15 -8.20
N MET A 198 -1.70 -4.04 -6.97
CA MET A 198 -3.08 -4.37 -6.64
C MET A 198 -4.05 -3.37 -7.23
N TYR A 199 -3.71 -2.08 -7.17
CA TYR A 199 -4.50 -1.01 -7.78
C TYR A 199 -4.61 -1.22 -9.29
N THR A 200 -3.51 -1.65 -9.93
CA THR A 200 -3.49 -1.99 -11.36
C THR A 200 -4.31 -3.24 -11.67
N ALA A 201 -4.18 -4.31 -10.87
CA ALA A 201 -4.94 -5.53 -11.05
C ALA A 201 -6.46 -5.30 -10.91
N THR A 202 -6.88 -4.56 -9.88
CA THR A 202 -8.29 -4.30 -9.58
C THR A 202 -8.92 -3.27 -10.52
N LYS A 203 -8.11 -2.47 -11.22
CA LYS A 203 -8.59 -1.64 -12.34
C LYS A 203 -9.18 -2.51 -13.46
N MET A 204 -8.52 -3.61 -13.80
CA MET A 204 -9.03 -4.54 -14.81
C MET A 204 -10.38 -5.14 -14.38
N ASP A 205 -10.52 -5.48 -13.10
CA ASP A 205 -11.77 -5.98 -12.54
C ASP A 205 -12.90 -4.93 -12.58
N GLN A 206 -12.58 -3.66 -12.27
CA GLN A 206 -13.53 -2.56 -12.46
C GLN A 206 -14.01 -2.44 -13.91
N GLU A 207 -13.10 -2.54 -14.88
CA GLU A 207 -13.41 -2.37 -16.30
C GLU A 207 -14.19 -3.56 -16.89
N THR A 208 -14.02 -4.77 -16.35
CA THR A 208 -14.57 -6.02 -16.92
C THR A 208 -15.78 -6.56 -16.16
N HIS A 209 -15.83 -6.42 -14.84
CA HIS A 209 -16.87 -7.00 -13.98
C HIS A 209 -17.70 -5.97 -13.22
N SER A 210 -17.56 -4.68 -13.56
CA SER A 210 -18.16 -3.58 -12.76
C SER A 210 -17.70 -3.60 -11.30
N GLY A 211 -16.50 -4.12 -11.04
CA GLY A 211 -15.85 -4.08 -9.74
C GLY A 211 -15.38 -2.68 -9.37
N TYR A 212 -14.46 -2.61 -8.40
CA TYR A 212 -13.92 -1.34 -7.91
C TYR A 212 -12.40 -1.43 -7.75
N ARG A 213 -11.72 -0.30 -7.96
CA ARG A 213 -10.28 -0.19 -7.72
C ARG A 213 -10.01 -0.16 -6.23
N MET A 214 -9.13 -1.05 -5.79
CA MET A 214 -8.69 -1.13 -4.41
C MET A 214 -7.22 -1.50 -4.32
N THR A 215 -6.62 -1.21 -3.18
CA THR A 215 -5.26 -1.63 -2.85
C THR A 215 -5.23 -2.08 -1.39
N CYS A 216 -4.07 -2.42 -0.86
CA CYS A 216 -3.87 -2.58 0.57
C CYS A 216 -2.95 -1.48 1.11
N ALA A 217 -3.27 -0.99 2.31
CA ALA A 217 -2.36 -0.18 3.11
C ALA A 217 -1.10 -0.99 3.48
N PRO A 218 -0.04 -0.34 3.99
CA PRO A 218 1.18 -1.02 4.40
C PRO A 218 0.95 -2.12 5.43
N ASP A 219 -0.07 -2.02 6.28
CA ASP A 219 -0.41 -3.08 7.25
C ASP A 219 -1.33 -4.18 6.70
N LEU A 220 -1.45 -4.28 5.36
CA LEU A 220 -2.26 -5.25 4.63
C LEU A 220 -3.78 -5.03 4.75
N THR A 221 -4.23 -3.95 5.40
CA THR A 221 -5.65 -3.59 5.40
C THR A 221 -6.08 -3.20 3.99
N GLN A 222 -7.15 -3.79 3.46
CA GLN A 222 -7.71 -3.37 2.18
C GLN A 222 -8.28 -1.96 2.29
N VAL A 223 -7.92 -1.09 1.34
CA VAL A 223 -8.34 0.30 1.28
C VAL A 223 -8.81 0.65 -0.12
N ILE A 224 -9.78 1.56 -0.18
CA ILE A 224 -10.37 2.10 -1.39
C ILE A 224 -10.29 3.62 -1.33
N ASP A 225 -10.07 4.25 -2.48
CA ASP A 225 -10.11 5.70 -2.59
C ASP A 225 -11.52 6.23 -2.23
N PRO A 226 -11.66 7.34 -1.48
CA PRO A 226 -12.96 7.88 -1.09
C PRO A 226 -13.94 8.11 -2.26
N LEU A 227 -13.45 8.57 -3.43
CA LEU A 227 -14.29 8.78 -4.61
C LEU A 227 -14.71 7.44 -5.24
N GLN A 228 -13.81 6.45 -5.30
CA GLN A 228 -14.20 5.09 -5.69
C GLN A 228 -15.21 4.47 -4.72
N ALA A 229 -15.04 4.70 -3.42
CA ALA A 229 -15.97 4.23 -2.39
C ALA A 229 -17.34 4.88 -2.58
N ALA A 230 -17.40 6.20 -2.74
CA ALA A 230 -18.64 6.92 -3.00
C ALA A 230 -19.32 6.44 -4.29
N ALA A 231 -18.56 6.23 -5.37
CA ALA A 231 -19.09 5.69 -6.63
C ALA A 231 -19.64 4.26 -6.46
N PHE A 232 -18.90 3.38 -5.78
CA PHE A 232 -19.34 2.02 -5.47
C PHE A 232 -20.60 2.00 -4.62
N PHE A 233 -20.66 2.81 -3.55
CA PHE A 233 -21.84 2.96 -2.71
C PHE A 233 -23.02 3.49 -3.51
N PHE A 234 -22.81 4.49 -4.38
CA PHE A 234 -23.85 5.02 -5.26
C PHE A 234 -24.40 3.94 -6.20
N HIS A 235 -23.54 3.20 -6.91
CA HIS A 235 -23.99 2.14 -7.81
C HIS A 235 -24.72 1.02 -7.06
N SER A 236 -24.17 0.57 -5.93
CA SER A 236 -24.77 -0.51 -5.13
C SER A 236 -26.15 -0.15 -4.60
N VAL A 237 -26.35 1.10 -4.21
CA VAL A 237 -27.58 1.55 -3.54
C VAL A 237 -28.59 2.13 -4.54
N VAL A 238 -28.18 3.03 -5.43
CA VAL A 238 -29.08 3.68 -6.38
C VAL A 238 -29.50 2.72 -7.49
N ASN A 239 -28.57 1.97 -8.07
CA ASN A 239 -28.87 1.05 -9.17
C ASN A 239 -29.26 -0.35 -8.65
N GLY A 240 -28.69 -0.79 -7.53
CA GLY A 240 -28.89 -2.14 -7.01
C GLY A 240 -30.16 -2.34 -6.17
N VAL A 241 -30.88 -1.27 -5.83
CA VAL A 241 -32.11 -1.32 -5.03
C VAL A 241 -33.31 -0.92 -5.89
N ASP A 242 -34.34 -1.76 -5.90
CA ASP A 242 -35.64 -1.38 -6.44
C ASP A 242 -36.36 -0.40 -5.49
N TRP A 243 -36.12 0.89 -5.69
CA TRP A 243 -36.75 1.98 -4.95
C TRP A 243 -38.24 2.12 -5.22
N SER A 244 -38.75 1.50 -6.29
CA SER A 244 -40.17 1.53 -6.64
C SER A 244 -40.98 0.48 -5.87
N ARG A 245 -40.29 -0.45 -5.17
CA ARG A 245 -40.93 -1.55 -4.45
C ARG A 245 -41.88 -1.04 -3.38
N LYS A 246 -43.15 -1.47 -3.49
CA LYS A 246 -44.23 -1.12 -2.56
C LYS A 246 -44.39 -2.14 -1.44
N GLU A 247 -43.96 -3.38 -1.66
CA GLU A 247 -44.08 -4.46 -0.69
C GLU A 247 -43.01 -4.36 0.41
N PRO A 248 -43.38 -4.63 1.68
CA PRO A 248 -42.44 -4.63 2.80
C PRO A 248 -41.29 -5.61 2.58
N CYS A 249 -40.13 -5.29 3.16
CA CYS A 249 -39.02 -6.23 3.18
C CYS A 249 -39.38 -7.41 4.08
N LEU A 250 -39.32 -8.63 3.55
CA LEU A 250 -39.62 -9.84 4.32
C LEU A 250 -38.66 -10.00 5.51
N GLU A 251 -37.41 -9.58 5.33
CA GLU A 251 -36.36 -9.70 6.36
C GLU A 251 -36.34 -8.50 7.33
N HIS A 252 -36.57 -7.29 6.82
CA HIS A 252 -36.33 -6.05 7.56
C HIS A 252 -37.60 -5.20 7.82
N GLY A 253 -38.77 -5.68 7.40
CA GLY A 253 -40.05 -5.01 7.58
C GLY A 253 -40.30 -3.80 6.68
N PRO A 254 -41.35 -3.00 6.96
CA PRO A 254 -41.82 -1.92 6.11
C PRO A 254 -40.88 -0.70 6.08
N GLU A 255 -40.12 -0.44 7.15
CA GLU A 255 -39.21 0.72 7.24
C GLU A 255 -37.83 0.48 6.58
N CYS A 256 -37.62 -0.68 5.95
CA CYS A 256 -36.33 -1.08 5.37
C CYS A 256 -35.78 -0.06 4.38
N LEU A 257 -36.54 0.28 3.33
CA LEU A 257 -36.10 1.20 2.27
C LEU A 257 -35.87 2.61 2.80
N LYS A 258 -36.71 3.06 3.74
CA LYS A 258 -36.58 4.40 4.34
C LYS A 258 -35.34 4.49 5.24
N THR A 259 -35.07 3.45 6.02
CA THR A 259 -33.85 3.35 6.85
C THR A 259 -32.61 3.32 5.97
N LEU A 260 -32.62 2.52 4.90
CA LEU A 260 -31.52 2.43 3.94
C LEU A 260 -31.26 3.79 3.30
N LYS A 261 -32.30 4.47 2.80
CA LYS A 261 -32.19 5.82 2.24
C LYS A 261 -31.59 6.82 3.22
N LYS A 262 -32.02 6.81 4.49
CA LYS A 262 -31.48 7.71 5.52
C LYS A 262 -29.99 7.45 5.79
N ARG A 263 -29.59 6.17 5.88
CA ARG A 263 -28.17 5.79 6.05
C ARG A 263 -27.34 6.19 4.83
N PHE A 264 -27.87 5.98 3.63
CA PHE A 264 -27.22 6.34 2.38
C PHE A 264 -26.93 7.84 2.27
N MET A 265 -27.94 8.69 2.52
CA MET A 265 -27.76 10.14 2.47
C MET A 265 -26.71 10.61 3.48
N ARG A 266 -26.69 10.03 4.69
CA ARG A 266 -25.68 10.36 5.70
C ARG A 266 -24.26 10.04 5.23
N ILE A 267 -24.04 8.85 4.65
CA ILE A 267 -22.74 8.42 4.12
C ILE A 267 -22.29 9.33 2.97
N LEU A 268 -23.19 9.66 2.04
CA LEU A 268 -22.87 10.61 0.95
C LEU A 268 -22.52 12.00 1.47
N GLU A 269 -23.22 12.49 2.50
CA GLU A 269 -22.91 13.77 3.14
C GLU A 269 -21.55 13.75 3.84
N GLU A 270 -21.13 12.62 4.41
CA GLU A 270 -19.80 12.43 4.99
C GLU A 270 -18.73 12.50 3.89
N TYR A 271 -18.89 11.76 2.80
CA TYR A 271 -17.95 11.80 1.66
C TYR A 271 -17.88 13.17 1.00
N ALA A 272 -19.01 13.85 0.80
CA ALA A 272 -19.04 15.20 0.21
C ALA A 272 -18.30 16.25 1.05
N LYS A 273 -18.20 16.06 2.37
CA LYS A 273 -17.39 16.93 3.25
C LYS A 273 -15.90 16.63 3.17
N THR A 274 -15.52 15.49 2.61
CA THR A 274 -14.14 15.01 2.56
C THR A 274 -13.35 15.64 1.41
N ASP A 275 -14.03 16.09 0.35
CA ASP A 275 -13.45 16.72 -0.85
C ASP A 275 -13.08 18.21 -0.69
N VAL A 276 -13.30 18.83 0.47
CA VAL A 276 -13.11 20.29 0.66
C VAL A 276 -11.69 20.66 1.13
N THR A 277 -10.78 19.70 1.23
CA THR A 277 -9.37 19.94 1.57
C THR A 277 -8.45 19.26 0.56
N VAL A 278 -8.37 19.84 -0.62
CA VAL A 278 -7.25 19.65 -1.56
C VAL A 278 -6.57 21.01 -1.73
#